data_AF-A0A3N4I9C6-F1
#
_entry.id   AF-A0A3N4I9C6-F1
#
_cell.length_a   1.000
_cell.length_b   1.000
_cell.length_c   1.000
_cell.angle_alpha   90.00
_cell.angle_beta   90.00
_cell.angle_gamma   90.00
#
_symmetry.space_group_name_H-M   'P 1'
#
loop_
_entity.id
_entity.type
_entity.pdbx_description
1 polymer ?
#
loop_
_entity_poly.entity_id
_entity_poly.type
_entity_poly.pdbx_seq_one_letter_code
_entity_poly.pdbx_strand_id
1 'polypeptide(L)' 'GEINWDCPCLGGMAHGPCGEEFRTAFSCFVYSKEDPKGIECIDKFKGMQDCFRQHPELY' A
#
# COMPACT_ATOMS: atom_id res chain seq x y z
N GLY A 1 -10.69 11.79 5.54
CA GLY A 1 -9.28 12.18 5.73
C GLY A 1 -8.58 11.93 4.42
N GLU A 2 -7.71 12.83 3.99
CA GLU A 2 -6.97 12.67 2.72
C GLU A 2 -5.58 12.10 3.00
N ILE A 3 -5.09 11.24 2.12
CA ILE A 3 -3.76 10.64 2.24
C ILE A 3 -2.76 11.53 1.50
N ASN A 4 -1.75 12.03 2.21
CA ASN A 4 -0.65 12.75 1.59
C ASN A 4 0.40 11.76 1.06
N TRP A 5 0.34 11.45 -0.24
CA TRP A 5 1.27 10.52 -0.91
C TRP A 5 2.71 11.04 -1.00
N ASP A 6 2.93 12.33 -0.80
CA ASP A 6 4.24 12.97 -0.79
C ASP A 6 4.82 13.09 0.64
N CYS A 7 4.13 12.53 1.64
CA CYS A 7 4.66 12.47 2.99
C CYS A 7 5.97 11.67 3.01
N PRO A 8 7.08 12.22 3.55
CA PRO A 8 8.32 11.47 3.73
C PRO A 8 8.14 10.19 4.54
N CYS A 9 7.11 10.13 5.39
CA CYS A 9 6.72 8.96 6.17
C CYS A 9 6.35 7.73 5.32
N LEU A 10 5.92 7.93 4.07
CA LEU A 10 5.58 6.84 3.15
C LEU A 10 6.80 6.32 2.36
N GLY A 11 7.98 6.91 2.59
CA GLY A 11 9.24 6.41 2.02
C GLY A 11 9.28 6.39 0.49
N GLY A 12 8.45 7.20 -0.18
CA GLY A 12 8.33 7.19 -1.64
C GLY A 12 7.66 5.93 -2.20
N MET A 13 7.13 5.02 -1.38
CA MET A 13 6.51 3.76 -1.87
C MET A 13 5.31 3.98 -2.78
N ALA A 14 4.64 5.14 -2.66
CA ALA A 14 3.55 5.53 -3.54
C ALA A 14 4.00 5.91 -4.98
N HIS A 15 5.31 6.09 -5.17
CA HIS A 15 5.93 6.53 -6.41
C HIS A 15 6.96 5.47 -6.86
N GLY A 16 6.58 4.64 -7.82
CA GLY A 16 7.41 3.54 -8.30
C GLY A 16 6.57 2.52 -9.07
N PRO A 17 7.19 1.43 -9.57
CA PRO A 17 6.46 0.43 -10.34
C PRO A 17 5.37 -0.27 -9.52
N CYS A 18 5.52 -0.38 -8.19
CA CYS A 18 4.49 -0.94 -7.30
C CYS A 18 3.67 0.13 -6.55
N GLY A 19 3.72 1.38 -7.01
CA GLY A 19 3.07 2.50 -6.33
C GLY A 19 1.55 2.46 -6.39
N GLU A 20 0.96 1.83 -7.41
CA GLU A 20 -0.48 1.67 -7.53
C GLU A 20 -1.02 0.65 -6.52
N GLU A 21 -0.32 -0.46 -6.35
CA GLU A 21 -0.62 -1.52 -5.40
C GLU A 21 -0.47 -1.00 -3.98
N PHE A 22 0.61 -0.25 -3.70
CA PHE A 22 0.80 0.42 -2.42
C PHE A 22 -0.33 1.41 -2.13
N ARG A 23 -0.66 2.31 -3.07
CA ARG A 23 -1.74 3.28 -2.90
C ARG A 23 -3.07 2.58 -2.64
N THR A 24 -3.35 1.49 -3.35
CA THR A 24 -4.59 0.72 -3.20
C THR A 24 -4.68 0.03 -1.83
N ALA A 25 -3.62 -0.66 -1.40
CA ALA A 25 -3.57 -1.35 -0.11
C ALA A 25 -3.62 -0.37 1.06
N PHE A 26 -2.80 0.69 0.99
CA PHE A 26 -2.70 1.70 2.05
C PHE A 26 -3.99 2.53 2.17
N SER A 27 -4.62 2.89 1.05
CA SER A 27 -5.93 3.56 1.08
C SER A 27 -6.99 2.71 1.74
N CYS A 28 -7.04 1.42 1.38
CA CYS A 28 -7.96 0.48 2.03
C CYS A 28 -7.74 0.46 3.54
N PHE A 29 -6.49 0.29 3.99
CA PHE A 29 -6.17 0.25 5.41
C PHE A 29 -6.55 1.55 6.14
N VAL A 30 -6.24 2.72 5.57
CA VAL A 30 -6.55 4.01 6.18
C VAL A 30 -8.05 4.19 6.38
N TYR A 31 -8.86 3.79 5.40
CA TYR A 31 -10.31 3.94 5.42
C TYR A 31 -11.07 2.77 6.07
N SER A 32 -10.39 1.64 6.35
CA SER A 32 -10.98 0.50 7.04
C SER A 32 -11.63 0.92 8.35
N LYS A 33 -12.85 0.39 8.56
CA LYS A 33 -13.61 0.50 9.82
C LYS A 33 -13.80 -0.84 10.51
N GLU A 34 -13.27 -1.92 9.94
CA GLU A 34 -13.34 -3.25 10.52
C GLU A 34 -12.50 -3.37 11.80
N ASP A 35 -12.83 -4.35 12.63
CA ASP A 35 -12.05 -4.76 13.80
C ASP A 35 -11.71 -6.27 13.66
N PRO A 36 -10.46 -6.64 13.37
CA PRO A 36 -9.26 -5.78 13.33
C PRO A 36 -9.19 -4.90 12.07
N LYS A 37 -8.63 -3.70 12.22
CA LYS A 37 -8.49 -2.72 11.13
C LYS A 37 -7.70 -3.30 9.95
N GLY A 38 -8.31 -3.28 8.76
CA GLY A 38 -7.71 -3.68 7.50
C GLY A 38 -7.76 -5.17 7.20
N ILE A 39 -8.56 -5.95 7.96
CA ILE A 39 -8.78 -7.38 7.69
C ILE A 39 -9.29 -7.63 6.26
N GLU A 40 -10.12 -6.73 5.73
CA GLU A 40 -10.65 -6.76 4.37
C GLU A 40 -9.62 -6.35 3.31
N CYS A 41 -8.50 -5.75 3.73
CA CYS A 41 -7.46 -5.24 2.84
C CYS A 41 -6.33 -6.24 2.60
N ILE A 42 -6.34 -7.41 3.26
CA ILE A 42 -5.26 -8.40 3.22
C ILE A 42 -4.88 -8.77 1.78
N ASP A 43 -5.87 -9.00 0.90
CA ASP A 43 -5.57 -9.39 -0.48
C ASP A 43 -4.94 -8.25 -1.30
N LYS A 44 -5.22 -6.99 -0.95
CA LYS A 44 -4.54 -5.83 -1.55
C LYS A 44 -3.08 -5.76 -1.12
N PHE A 45 -2.80 -6.06 0.15
CA PHE A 45 -1.42 -6.17 0.65
C PHE A 45 -0.67 -7.34 0.03
N LYS A 46 -1.34 -8.47 -0.24
CA LYS A 46 -0.73 -9.58 -1.00
C LYS A 46 -0.35 -9.12 -2.42
N GLY A 47 -1.25 -8.42 -3.12
CA GLY A 47 -0.96 -7.89 -4.46
C GLY A 47 0.25 -6.94 -4.47
N MET A 48 0.35 -6.07 -3.47
CA MET A 48 1.54 -5.22 -3.28
C MET A 48 2.81 -6.05 -3.06
N GLN A 49 2.74 -7.09 -2.21
CA GLN A 49 3.88 -7.97 -1.97
C GLN A 49 4.28 -8.76 -3.22
N ASP A 50 3.32 -9.19 -4.04
CA ASP A 50 3.57 -9.87 -5.30
C ASP A 50 4.23 -8.93 -6.32
N CYS A 51 3.89 -7.65 -6.32
CA CYS A 51 4.60 -6.66 -7.11
C CYS A 51 6.04 -6.47 -6.62
N PHE A 52 6.27 -6.36 -5.30
CA PHE A 52 7.63 -6.24 -4.75
C PHE A 52 8.51 -7.44 -5.14
N ARG A 53 7.96 -8.66 -5.15
CA ARG A 53 8.68 -9.86 -5.60
C ARG A 53 9.08 -9.83 -7.08
N GLN A 54 8.37 -9.08 -7.92
CA GLN A 54 8.70 -8.89 -9.34
C GLN A 54 9.79 -7.84 -9.55
N HIS A 55 10.04 -6.99 -8.54
CA HIS A 55 11.01 -5.90 -8.57
C HIS A 55 11.99 -5.95 -7.38
N PRO A 56 12.67 -7.10 -7.14
CA PRO A 56 13.52 -7.31 -5.96
C PRO A 56 14.76 -6.41 -5.89
N GLU A 57 15.16 -5.81 -7.01
CA GLU A 57 16.26 -4.83 -7.05
C GLU A 57 15.86 -3.42 -6.60
N LEU A 58 14.55 -3.14 -6.48
CA LEU A 58 14.00 -1.85 -6.07
C LEU A 58 13.37 -1.87 -4.66
N TYR A 59 12.90 -3.03 -4.19
CA TYR A 59 12.11 -3.18 -2.96
C TYR A 59 12.65 -4.25 -2.01
#